data_AF-A0A960UCX4-F1
#
_entry.id   AF-A0A960UCX4-F1
#
_cell.length_a   1.000
_cell.length_b   1.000
_cell.length_c   1.000
_cell.angle_alpha   90.00
_cell.angle_beta   90.00
_cell.angle_gamma   90.00
#
_symmetry.space_group_name_H-M   'P 1'
#
loop_
_entity.id
_entity.type
_entity.pdbx_description
1 polymer ?
#
loop_
_entity_poly.entity_id
_entity_poly.type
_entity_poly.pdbx_seq_one_letter_code
_entity_poly.pdbx_strand_id
1 'polypeptide(L)'
;MFSIELNPVSTKEKIQSYLDKLEEFVEFSSSMKIIGHRFGAHKKYPKNLNRRKLIEQYSETHDLADFAFSFTGLNSLEMDIRLWKDGNVYIVHDKLKKKLPSEARMYMFNNSLEKFIRTFIEKEYYKKHHIYLELKLSGKIFDISNFQFFPDILNPQEKALIERTIDTLESVLAAHPDKENIRKSIHFISFSLSSLHYLYTVSKNEYDTFLIVSTDIFMKKSLSKMFFYFPLTEKEKSRIIFSEWLKGIWFDPKQIKNPMKTFHYINQERKNKLKFFLSSYGMKPEKLFKKLKGSGEKLPIEGVIFECT
;
A
#
# COMPACT_ATOMS: atom_id res chain seq x y z
N MET A 1 -19.34 -4.71 -1.49
CA MET A 1 -18.00 -5.30 -1.34
C MET A 1 -17.94 -6.34 -2.42
N PHE A 2 -17.05 -6.20 -3.40
CA PHE A 2 -16.84 -7.27 -4.38
C PHE A 2 -15.98 -8.31 -3.69
N SER A 3 -16.62 -9.27 -3.04
CA SER A 3 -15.94 -10.49 -2.68
C SER A 3 -16.00 -11.42 -3.91
N ILE A 4 -14.84 -11.60 -4.53
CA ILE A 4 -14.58 -12.56 -5.61
C ILE A 4 -14.11 -13.90 -5.03
N GLU A 5 -15.02 -14.87 -4.84
CA GLU A 5 -14.60 -16.24 -4.51
C GLU A 5 -13.52 -16.71 -5.50
N LEU A 6 -12.51 -17.44 -4.99
CA LEU A 6 -11.28 -17.81 -5.69
C LEU A 6 -11.52 -18.80 -6.85
N ASN A 7 -12.24 -18.36 -7.88
CA ASN A 7 -12.23 -18.95 -9.21
C ASN A 7 -11.43 -18.00 -10.13
N PRO A 8 -10.20 -18.39 -10.54
CA PRO A 8 -9.29 -17.58 -11.35
C PRO A 8 -9.91 -16.91 -12.59
N VAL A 9 -10.73 -17.65 -13.33
CA VAL A 9 -11.38 -17.16 -14.56
C VAL A 9 -12.36 -16.04 -14.21
N SER A 10 -13.19 -16.27 -13.19
CA SER A 10 -14.16 -15.27 -12.73
C SER A 10 -13.50 -14.01 -12.17
N THR A 11 -12.29 -14.12 -11.59
CA THR A 11 -11.55 -12.98 -11.05
C THR A 11 -11.06 -12.06 -12.16
N LYS A 12 -10.45 -12.62 -13.20
CA LYS A 12 -9.96 -11.83 -14.36
C LYS A 12 -11.10 -11.11 -15.06
N GLU A 13 -12.21 -11.78 -15.31
CA GLU A 13 -13.40 -11.20 -15.95
C GLU A 13 -14.00 -10.07 -15.11
N LYS A 14 -14.08 -10.22 -13.78
CA LYS A 14 -14.59 -9.17 -12.89
C LYS A 14 -13.67 -7.95 -12.84
N ILE A 15 -12.35 -8.17 -12.81
CA ILE A 15 -11.37 -7.08 -12.88
C ILE A 15 -11.53 -6.34 -14.21
N GLN A 16 -11.56 -7.06 -15.33
CA GLN A 16 -11.71 -6.45 -16.65
C GLN A 16 -13.01 -5.65 -16.76
N SER A 17 -14.16 -6.24 -16.39
CA SER A 17 -15.46 -5.55 -16.41
C SER A 17 -15.49 -4.31 -15.52
N TYR A 18 -14.76 -4.31 -14.42
CA TYR A 18 -14.60 -3.14 -13.56
C TYR A 18 -13.74 -2.06 -14.22
N LEU A 19 -12.62 -2.45 -14.86
CA LEU A 19 -11.72 -1.54 -15.57
C LEU A 19 -12.43 -0.89 -16.77
N ASP A 20 -13.16 -1.66 -17.58
CA ASP A 20 -13.93 -1.16 -18.73
C ASP A 20 -14.92 -0.06 -18.29
N LYS A 21 -15.60 -0.25 -17.16
CA LYS A 21 -16.49 0.79 -16.61
C LYS A 21 -15.74 1.98 -16.04
N LEU A 22 -14.58 1.75 -15.43
CA LEU A 22 -13.80 2.79 -14.80
C LEU A 22 -13.16 3.73 -15.84
N GLU A 23 -12.82 3.24 -17.03
CA GLU A 23 -12.24 4.02 -18.14
C GLU A 23 -13.14 5.17 -18.63
N GLU A 24 -14.45 5.08 -18.38
CA GLU A 24 -15.39 6.19 -18.62
C GLU A 24 -15.07 7.43 -17.77
N PHE A 25 -14.38 7.25 -16.64
CA PHE A 25 -14.17 8.30 -15.63
C PHE A 25 -12.71 8.70 -15.40
N VAL A 26 -11.76 7.85 -15.81
CA VAL A 26 -10.31 8.08 -15.68
C VAL A 26 -9.60 7.73 -16.97
N GLU A 27 -8.36 8.17 -17.13
CA GLU A 27 -7.53 7.81 -18.27
C GLU A 27 -6.47 6.81 -17.80
N PHE A 28 -6.41 5.63 -18.41
CA PHE A 28 -5.44 4.62 -18.01
C PHE A 28 -4.11 4.81 -18.73
N SER A 29 -3.01 4.65 -17.99
CA SER A 29 -1.69 4.56 -18.63
C SER A 29 -1.57 3.24 -19.40
N SER A 30 -0.72 3.24 -20.44
CA SER A 30 -0.43 2.04 -21.24
C SER A 30 0.22 0.91 -20.43
N SER A 31 0.78 1.23 -19.25
CA SER A 31 1.44 0.28 -18.36
C SER A 31 0.69 0.10 -17.03
N MET A 32 -0.64 0.19 -17.06
CA MET A 32 -1.48 0.19 -15.87
C MET A 32 -1.19 -0.99 -14.92
N LYS A 33 -1.05 -0.66 -13.64
CA LYS A 33 -0.83 -1.63 -12.56
C LYS A 33 -2.17 -2.08 -11.98
N ILE A 34 -2.42 -3.38 -12.03
CA ILE A 34 -3.56 -4.01 -11.37
C ILE A 34 -3.03 -4.61 -10.08
N ILE A 35 -3.28 -3.92 -8.97
CA ILE A 35 -2.62 -4.17 -7.70
C ILE A 35 -3.57 -4.94 -6.77
N GLY A 36 -3.12 -6.09 -6.25
CA GLY A 36 -3.83 -6.77 -5.19
C GLY A 36 -3.51 -6.17 -3.82
N HIS A 37 -4.47 -5.50 -3.18
CA HIS A 37 -4.38 -5.10 -1.77
C HIS A 37 -4.21 -6.38 -0.93
N ARG A 38 -3.12 -6.45 -0.15
CA ARG A 38 -2.78 -7.63 0.65
C ARG A 38 -2.75 -8.90 -0.18
N PHE A 39 -1.95 -8.88 -1.24
CA PHE A 39 -1.87 -9.94 -2.27
C PHE A 39 -3.19 -10.18 -3.04
N GLY A 40 -4.17 -9.29 -2.89
CA GLY A 40 -5.53 -9.50 -3.38
C GLY A 40 -6.34 -10.47 -2.51
N ALA A 41 -5.79 -11.01 -1.41
CA ALA A 41 -6.40 -12.11 -0.66
C ALA A 41 -6.70 -11.75 0.81
N HIS A 42 -7.43 -10.65 1.06
CA HIS A 42 -7.61 -10.08 2.42
C HIS A 42 -8.12 -11.06 3.49
N LYS A 43 -8.81 -12.14 3.10
CA LYS A 43 -9.33 -13.18 4.02
C LYS A 43 -8.25 -14.16 4.46
N LYS A 44 -7.34 -14.53 3.55
CA LYS A 44 -6.21 -15.45 3.76
C LYS A 44 -4.92 -14.74 4.17
N TYR A 45 -4.92 -13.42 4.15
CA TYR A 45 -3.81 -12.58 4.54
C TYR A 45 -3.65 -12.46 6.08
N PRO A 46 -2.42 -12.39 6.61
CA PRO A 46 -2.16 -12.34 8.05
C PRO A 46 -2.60 -11.03 8.70
N LYS A 47 -3.86 -11.03 9.14
CA LYS A 47 -4.41 -10.05 10.07
C LYS A 47 -4.50 -10.67 11.46
N ASN A 48 -4.33 -9.90 12.52
CA ASN A 48 -4.60 -10.35 13.89
C ASN A 48 -3.85 -11.62 14.34
N LEU A 49 -2.56 -11.75 14.00
CA LEU A 49 -1.68 -12.83 14.49
C LEU A 49 -1.61 -12.95 16.03
N ASN A 50 -2.13 -11.96 16.75
CA ASN A 50 -2.35 -11.99 18.19
C ASN A 50 -3.41 -13.02 18.66
N ARG A 51 -4.18 -13.65 17.76
CA ARG A 51 -5.28 -14.59 18.08
C ARG A 51 -5.03 -15.96 17.43
N ARG A 52 -4.68 -16.97 18.23
CA ARG A 52 -4.33 -18.34 17.78
C ARG A 52 -5.30 -18.93 16.75
N LYS A 53 -6.62 -18.91 17.05
CA LYS A 53 -7.68 -19.48 16.21
C LYS A 53 -7.75 -18.91 14.79
N LEU A 54 -7.15 -17.75 14.55
CA LEU A 54 -7.19 -17.09 13.25
C LEU A 54 -5.96 -17.38 12.39
N ILE A 55 -4.94 -18.07 12.89
CA ILE A 55 -3.69 -18.28 12.16
C ILE A 55 -3.84 -19.41 11.13
N GLU A 56 -4.61 -20.45 11.46
CA GLU A 56 -4.81 -21.64 10.62
C GLU A 56 -5.50 -21.34 9.28
N GLN A 57 -6.20 -20.21 9.17
CA GLN A 57 -6.85 -19.76 7.93
C GLN A 57 -5.91 -18.93 7.03
N TYR A 58 -4.69 -18.60 7.48
CA TYR A 58 -3.77 -17.78 6.71
C TYR A 58 -2.85 -18.63 5.84
N SER A 59 -2.69 -18.21 4.59
CA SER A 59 -1.72 -18.79 3.67
C SER A 59 -0.35 -18.16 3.88
N GLU A 60 0.71 -18.85 3.47
CA GLU A 60 2.03 -18.21 3.38
C GLU A 60 2.02 -17.16 2.24
N THR A 61 2.77 -16.08 2.41
CA THR A 61 2.78 -14.91 1.53
C THR A 61 3.33 -15.24 0.15
N HIS A 62 4.25 -16.21 0.06
CA HIS A 62 4.76 -16.70 -1.22
C HIS A 62 3.68 -17.46 -2.00
N ASP A 63 2.89 -18.34 -1.34
CA ASP A 63 1.74 -19.00 -1.98
C ASP A 63 0.70 -17.98 -2.48
N LEU A 64 0.47 -16.91 -1.70
CA LEU A 64 -0.43 -15.84 -2.10
C LEU A 64 0.09 -15.08 -3.33
N ALA A 65 1.40 -14.82 -3.42
CA ALA A 65 2.01 -14.18 -4.58
C ALA A 65 1.97 -15.08 -5.82
N ASP A 66 2.36 -16.35 -5.68
CA ASP A 66 2.29 -17.34 -6.75
C ASP A 66 0.87 -17.43 -7.30
N PHE A 67 -0.12 -17.48 -6.40
CA PHE A 67 -1.53 -17.51 -6.80
C PHE A 67 -1.94 -16.23 -7.54
N ALA A 68 -1.59 -15.06 -7.00
CA ALA A 68 -1.98 -13.78 -7.56
C ALA A 68 -1.36 -13.55 -8.95
N PHE A 69 -0.04 -13.66 -9.08
CA PHE A 69 0.64 -13.39 -10.35
C PHE A 69 0.29 -14.39 -11.44
N SER A 70 0.01 -15.64 -11.08
CA SER A 70 -0.29 -16.68 -12.07
C SER A 70 -1.77 -16.69 -12.50
N PHE A 71 -2.70 -16.46 -11.56
CA PHE A 71 -4.09 -16.85 -11.77
C PHE A 71 -5.10 -15.71 -11.73
N THR A 72 -4.82 -14.57 -11.09
CA THR A 72 -5.86 -13.53 -10.89
C THR A 72 -5.82 -12.41 -11.93
N GLY A 73 -4.75 -12.32 -12.73
CA GLY A 73 -4.53 -11.20 -13.65
C GLY A 73 -3.96 -9.95 -12.97
N LEU A 74 -3.67 -10.04 -11.66
CA LEU A 74 -2.90 -9.02 -10.96
C LEU A 74 -1.47 -9.01 -11.50
N ASN A 75 -0.97 -7.83 -11.83
CA ASN A 75 0.43 -7.66 -12.24
C ASN A 75 1.27 -6.99 -11.15
N SER A 76 0.64 -6.64 -10.02
CA SER A 76 1.30 -5.99 -8.90
C SER A 76 0.66 -6.39 -7.58
N LEU A 77 1.40 -6.34 -6.48
CA LEU A 77 0.89 -6.70 -5.15
C LEU A 77 1.26 -5.63 -4.13
N GLU A 78 0.36 -5.41 -3.18
CA GLU A 78 0.63 -4.63 -1.98
C GLU A 78 0.74 -5.57 -0.77
N MET A 79 1.61 -5.20 0.16
CA MET A 79 1.74 -5.87 1.45
C MET A 79 2.21 -4.93 2.55
N ASP A 80 1.79 -5.22 3.78
CA ASP A 80 2.13 -4.50 4.99
C ASP A 80 3.42 -5.03 5.62
N ILE A 81 4.34 -4.15 6.01
CA ILE A 81 5.56 -4.54 6.70
C ILE A 81 5.70 -3.91 8.07
N ARG A 82 6.16 -4.72 9.05
CA ARG A 82 6.42 -4.29 10.43
C ARG A 82 7.71 -4.87 10.96
N LEU A 83 8.37 -4.09 11.81
CA LEU A 83 9.55 -4.50 12.56
C LEU A 83 9.09 -5.24 13.82
N TRP A 84 9.75 -6.34 14.13
CA TRP A 84 9.54 -7.08 15.36
C TRP A 84 10.73 -6.95 16.33
N LYS A 85 10.51 -7.38 17.58
CA LYS A 85 11.49 -7.22 18.68
C LYS A 85 12.79 -7.99 18.49
N ASP A 86 12.82 -8.93 17.56
CA ASP A 86 14.02 -9.68 17.17
C ASP A 86 14.85 -8.94 16.10
N GLY A 87 14.42 -7.75 15.70
CA GLY A 87 15.10 -6.94 14.69
C GLY A 87 14.79 -7.37 13.25
N ASN A 88 13.83 -8.27 13.00
CA ASN A 88 13.47 -8.67 11.64
C ASN A 88 12.19 -7.98 11.16
N VAL A 89 12.08 -7.83 9.84
CA VAL A 89 10.90 -7.26 9.17
C VAL A 89 10.01 -8.39 8.66
N TYR A 90 8.74 -8.29 8.99
CA TYR A 90 7.73 -9.30 8.70
C TYR A 90 6.56 -8.72 7.94
N ILE A 91 5.93 -9.55 7.10
CA ILE A 91 4.73 -9.17 6.35
C ILE A 91 3.50 -9.40 7.24
N VAL A 92 2.92 -8.32 7.78
CA VAL A 92 1.77 -8.38 8.68
C VAL A 92 1.08 -7.01 8.82
N HIS A 93 -0.26 -7.02 8.76
CA HIS A 93 -1.05 -5.80 8.85
C HIS A 93 -1.05 -5.19 10.27
N ASP A 94 -1.35 -6.00 11.28
CA ASP A 94 -1.70 -5.52 12.62
C ASP A 94 -0.49 -5.38 13.55
N LYS A 95 -0.61 -4.47 14.54
CA LYS A 95 0.39 -4.34 15.60
C LYS A 95 0.52 -5.65 16.37
N LEU A 96 1.74 -6.12 16.54
CA LEU A 96 2.07 -7.36 17.24
C LEU A 96 2.19 -7.12 18.76
N LYS A 97 1.58 -7.97 19.57
CA LYS A 97 1.71 -7.94 21.04
C LYS A 97 3.05 -8.51 21.48
N LYS A 98 3.68 -7.92 22.52
CA LYS A 98 4.97 -8.37 23.11
C LYS A 98 5.12 -9.89 23.27
N LYS A 99 4.02 -10.57 23.64
CA LYS A 99 3.90 -12.02 23.73
C LYS A 99 2.95 -12.51 22.63
N LEU A 100 3.51 -13.23 21.65
CA LEU A 100 2.77 -13.90 20.58
C LEU A 100 2.66 -15.41 20.87
N PRO A 101 1.60 -16.09 20.44
CA PRO A 101 1.54 -17.56 20.41
C PRO A 101 2.70 -18.18 19.60
N SER A 102 3.03 -19.45 19.85
CA SER A 102 4.09 -20.17 19.10
C SER A 102 3.80 -20.24 17.61
N GLU A 103 2.54 -20.50 17.25
CA GLU A 103 2.08 -20.58 15.86
C GLU A 103 2.23 -19.25 15.15
N ALA A 104 1.99 -18.13 15.84
CA ALA A 104 2.17 -16.80 15.27
C ALA A 104 3.64 -16.52 14.98
N ARG A 105 4.55 -16.94 15.86
CA ARG A 105 6.00 -16.79 15.65
C ARG A 105 6.48 -17.67 14.50
N MET A 106 6.00 -18.91 14.42
CA MET A 106 6.31 -19.82 13.32
C MET A 106 5.79 -19.27 11.99
N TYR A 107 4.55 -18.79 11.97
CA TYR A 107 3.98 -18.11 10.81
C TYR A 107 4.83 -16.89 10.41
N MET A 108 5.19 -16.01 11.35
CA MET A 108 6.05 -14.87 11.05
C MET A 108 7.40 -15.30 10.47
N PHE A 109 8.06 -16.30 11.05
CA PHE A 109 9.32 -16.82 10.53
C PHE A 109 9.22 -17.27 9.06
N ASN A 110 8.11 -17.94 8.71
CA ASN A 110 7.84 -18.36 7.34
C ASN A 110 7.44 -17.21 6.39
N ASN A 111 7.12 -16.04 6.92
CA ASN A 111 6.60 -14.88 6.20
C ASN A 111 7.41 -13.60 6.51
N SER A 112 8.72 -13.75 6.67
CA SER A 112 9.65 -12.63 6.75
C SER A 112 9.76 -11.92 5.40
N LEU A 113 10.08 -10.62 5.43
CA LEU A 113 10.33 -9.87 4.20
C LEU A 113 11.51 -10.49 3.42
N GLU A 114 12.58 -10.89 4.11
CA GLU A 114 13.74 -11.51 3.48
C GLU A 114 13.35 -12.75 2.66
N LYS A 115 12.61 -13.68 3.27
CA LYS A 115 12.18 -14.91 2.60
C LYS A 115 11.30 -14.60 1.40
N PHE A 116 10.36 -13.65 1.55
CA PHE A 116 9.51 -13.23 0.45
C PHE A 116 10.30 -12.64 -0.73
N ILE A 117 11.26 -11.75 -0.47
CA ILE A 117 12.07 -11.11 -1.52
C ILE A 117 12.96 -12.13 -2.23
N ARG A 118 13.54 -13.09 -1.50
CA ARG A 118 14.26 -14.22 -2.12
C ARG A 118 13.36 -14.98 -3.08
N THR A 119 12.15 -15.36 -2.67
CA THR A 119 11.20 -16.04 -3.55
C THR A 119 10.79 -15.18 -4.76
N PHE A 120 10.57 -13.88 -4.55
CA PHE A 120 10.24 -12.94 -5.64
C PHE A 120 11.33 -12.87 -6.71
N ILE A 121 12.59 -13.01 -6.31
CA ILE A 121 13.77 -13.06 -7.19
C ILE A 121 13.92 -14.44 -7.84
N GLU A 122 13.86 -15.52 -7.06
CA GLU A 122 14.00 -16.90 -7.54
C GLU A 122 12.95 -17.27 -8.58
N LYS A 123 11.72 -16.76 -8.43
CA LYS A 123 10.62 -16.94 -9.40
C LYS A 123 10.66 -15.94 -10.55
N GLU A 124 11.64 -15.03 -10.56
CA GLU A 124 11.81 -13.95 -11.53
C GLU A 124 10.59 -13.03 -11.69
N TYR A 125 9.76 -12.91 -10.65
CA TYR A 125 8.54 -12.10 -10.72
C TYR A 125 8.84 -10.63 -11.02
N TYR A 126 9.97 -10.12 -10.54
CA TYR A 126 10.41 -8.73 -10.78
C TYR A 126 10.51 -8.34 -12.26
N LYS A 127 10.62 -9.30 -13.19
CA LYS A 127 10.71 -9.02 -14.64
C LYS A 127 9.40 -8.49 -15.23
N LYS A 128 8.26 -8.83 -14.62
CA LYS A 128 6.92 -8.48 -15.13
C LYS A 128 6.00 -7.86 -14.07
N HIS A 129 6.37 -7.98 -12.81
CA HIS A 129 5.52 -7.63 -11.68
C HIS A 129 6.19 -6.63 -10.76
N HIS A 130 5.34 -5.88 -10.04
CA HIS A 130 5.79 -4.94 -9.03
C HIS A 130 5.22 -5.30 -7.65
N ILE A 131 5.95 -4.95 -6.60
CA ILE A 131 5.46 -5.04 -5.23
C ILE A 131 5.50 -3.68 -4.56
N TYR A 132 4.53 -3.42 -3.69
CA TYR A 132 4.39 -2.21 -2.91
C TYR A 132 4.41 -2.57 -1.43
N LEU A 133 5.41 -2.06 -0.71
CA LEU A 133 5.64 -2.33 0.70
C LEU A 133 5.08 -1.18 1.54
N GLU A 134 4.00 -1.43 2.29
CA GLU A 134 3.42 -0.44 3.21
C GLU A 134 4.18 -0.38 4.53
N LEU A 135 4.78 0.78 4.81
CA LEU A 135 5.45 1.07 6.08
C LEU A 135 4.41 1.25 7.20
N LYS A 136 4.10 0.17 7.92
CA LYS A 136 3.14 0.21 9.02
C LYS A 136 3.75 0.75 10.32
N LEU A 137 3.72 2.07 10.47
CA LEU A 137 4.26 2.78 11.63
C LEU A 137 3.52 2.47 12.94
N SER A 138 4.22 2.66 14.07
CA SER A 138 3.71 2.39 15.42
C SER A 138 3.03 3.60 16.06
N GLY A 139 3.36 4.82 15.63
CA GLY A 139 2.86 6.08 16.17
C GLY A 139 1.36 6.29 15.98
N LYS A 140 0.77 7.07 16.90
CA LYS A 140 -0.47 7.80 16.64
C LYS A 140 -0.05 9.10 15.94
N ILE A 141 -0.48 9.32 14.71
CA ILE A 141 -0.15 10.53 13.94
C ILE A 141 -0.89 11.78 14.51
N PHE A 142 -1.76 11.60 15.52
CA PHE A 142 -2.60 12.65 16.08
C PHE A 142 -2.73 12.55 17.62
N ASP A 143 -2.48 13.67 18.32
CA ASP A 143 -2.83 13.85 19.73
C ASP A 143 -4.21 14.52 19.86
N ILE A 144 -5.19 13.74 20.31
CA ILE A 144 -6.57 14.22 20.52
C ILE A 144 -6.63 15.23 21.68
N SER A 145 -5.73 15.12 22.66
CA SER A 145 -5.72 15.98 23.86
C SER A 145 -5.42 17.43 23.52
N ASN A 146 -4.58 17.63 22.51
CA ASN A 146 -3.99 18.93 22.20
C ASN A 146 -4.43 19.49 20.84
N PHE A 147 -5.23 18.74 20.06
CA PHE A 147 -5.51 19.05 18.64
C PHE A 147 -4.23 19.36 17.84
N GLN A 148 -3.10 18.82 18.30
CA GLN A 148 -1.79 19.06 17.72
C GLN A 148 -1.43 17.86 16.87
N PHE A 149 -1.12 18.17 15.62
CA PHE A 149 -0.41 17.27 14.75
C PHE A 149 1.01 17.16 15.31
N PHE A 150 1.41 15.95 15.72
CA PHE A 150 2.81 15.77 16.06
C PHE A 150 3.63 16.14 14.81
N PRO A 151 4.67 16.97 14.96
CA PRO A 151 5.56 17.25 13.86
C PRO A 151 6.08 15.91 13.37
N ASP A 152 6.03 15.70 12.06
CA ASP A 152 6.97 15.05 11.12
C ASP A 152 8.20 14.26 11.62
N ILE A 153 8.23 13.83 12.87
CA ILE A 153 9.36 13.27 13.60
C ILE A 153 9.06 11.80 13.82
N LEU A 154 9.80 10.98 13.10
CA LEU A 154 9.78 9.53 13.27
C LEU A 154 10.41 9.17 14.62
N ASN A 155 9.72 8.34 15.39
CA ASN A 155 10.30 7.79 16.60
C ASN A 155 11.40 6.73 16.26
N PRO A 156 12.27 6.35 17.21
CA PRO A 156 13.34 5.40 16.93
C PRO A 156 12.89 4.05 16.36
N GLN A 157 11.71 3.54 16.74
CA GLN A 157 11.20 2.28 16.20
C GLN A 157 10.74 2.42 14.74
N GLU A 158 10.21 3.58 14.37
CA GLU A 158 9.80 3.87 12.99
C GLU A 158 11.01 4.04 12.07
N LYS A 159 12.07 4.72 12.54
CA LYS A 159 13.35 4.79 11.83
C LYS A 159 13.96 3.39 11.66
N ALA A 160 13.99 2.60 12.74
CA ALA A 160 14.52 1.25 12.71
C ALA A 160 13.74 0.33 11.75
N LEU A 161 12.43 0.48 11.60
CA LEU A 161 11.66 -0.25 10.58
C LEU A 161 12.18 0.08 9.18
N ILE A 162 12.34 1.36 8.87
CA ILE A 162 12.79 1.81 7.55
C ILE A 162 14.20 1.33 7.27
N GLU A 163 15.15 1.60 8.18
CA GLU A 163 16.55 1.20 8.06
C GLU A 163 16.68 -0.31 7.88
N ARG A 164 16.03 -1.09 8.76
CA ARG A 164 16.10 -2.55 8.69
C ARG A 164 15.46 -3.11 7.43
N THR A 165 14.42 -2.46 6.91
CA THR A 165 13.80 -2.84 5.63
C THR A 165 14.79 -2.66 4.48
N ILE A 166 15.44 -1.50 4.40
CA ILE A 166 16.46 -1.23 3.38
C ILE A 166 17.63 -2.20 3.53
N ASP A 167 18.16 -2.41 4.74
CA ASP A 167 19.24 -3.38 4.98
C ASP A 167 18.86 -4.79 4.53
N THR A 168 17.61 -5.20 4.78
CA THR A 168 17.11 -6.51 4.36
C THR A 168 17.09 -6.63 2.83
N LEU A 169 16.57 -5.61 2.13
CA LEU A 169 16.54 -5.60 0.67
C LEU A 169 17.96 -5.61 0.09
N GLU A 170 18.82 -4.69 0.53
CA GLU A 170 20.18 -4.56 0.01
C GLU A 170 21.04 -5.79 0.31
N SER A 171 20.85 -6.43 1.46
CA SER A 171 21.51 -7.71 1.79
C SER A 171 21.12 -8.83 0.81
N VAL A 172 19.83 -8.95 0.47
CA VAL A 172 19.36 -9.95 -0.50
C VAL A 172 19.86 -9.63 -1.91
N LEU A 173 19.99 -8.35 -2.26
CA LEU A 173 20.37 -7.88 -3.60
C LEU A 173 21.88 -7.78 -3.83
N ALA A 174 22.71 -7.77 -2.78
CA ALA A 174 24.11 -7.34 -2.83
C ALA A 174 24.94 -7.96 -3.98
N ALA A 175 24.71 -9.24 -4.28
CA ALA A 175 25.41 -9.99 -5.32
C ALA A 175 24.54 -10.36 -6.54
N HIS A 176 23.29 -9.90 -6.61
CA HIS A 176 22.39 -10.27 -7.70
C HIS A 176 22.68 -9.43 -8.97
N PRO A 177 22.87 -10.05 -10.15
CA PRO A 177 23.18 -9.31 -11.38
C PRO A 177 22.08 -8.34 -11.79
N ASP A 178 20.80 -8.71 -11.60
CA ASP A 178 19.63 -7.88 -11.93
C ASP A 178 19.18 -6.92 -10.82
N LYS A 179 20.01 -6.61 -9.82
CA LYS A 179 19.61 -5.80 -8.65
C LYS A 179 18.90 -4.48 -9.02
N GLU A 180 19.33 -3.80 -10.08
CA GLU A 180 18.71 -2.54 -10.52
C GLU A 180 17.30 -2.75 -11.10
N ASN A 181 17.07 -3.85 -11.81
CA ASN A 181 15.75 -4.21 -12.30
C ASN A 181 14.84 -4.63 -11.14
N ILE A 182 15.39 -5.34 -10.16
CA ILE A 182 14.65 -5.74 -8.96
C ILE A 182 14.23 -4.50 -8.15
N ARG A 183 15.14 -3.54 -7.91
CA ARG A 183 14.82 -2.28 -7.21
C ARG A 183 13.68 -1.51 -7.86
N LYS A 184 13.68 -1.38 -9.20
CA LYS A 184 12.59 -0.74 -9.97
C LYS A 184 11.24 -1.46 -9.84
N SER A 185 11.26 -2.71 -9.43
CA SER A 185 10.05 -3.53 -9.19
C SER A 185 9.58 -3.50 -7.74
N ILE A 186 10.29 -2.83 -6.84
CA ILE A 186 9.92 -2.68 -5.42
C ILE A 186 9.65 -1.20 -5.14
N HIS A 187 8.47 -0.94 -4.59
CA HIS A 187 7.99 0.41 -4.30
C HIS A 187 7.59 0.52 -2.82
N PHE A 188 7.70 1.72 -2.27
CA PHE A 188 7.30 1.98 -0.88
C PHE A 188 6.05 2.85 -0.79
N ILE A 189 5.11 2.44 0.04
CA ILE A 189 3.88 3.19 0.32
C ILE A 189 3.76 3.48 1.82
N SER A 190 3.17 4.62 2.17
CA SER A 190 2.91 4.98 3.57
C SER A 190 1.89 6.10 3.68
N PHE A 191 1.16 6.16 4.79
CA PHE A 191 0.34 7.30 5.18
C PHE A 191 1.17 8.50 5.69
N SER A 192 2.46 8.30 6.01
CA SER A 192 3.33 9.32 6.59
C SER A 192 4.36 9.82 5.59
N LEU A 193 4.20 11.08 5.14
CA LEU A 193 5.15 11.73 4.23
C LEU A 193 6.57 11.76 4.80
N SER A 194 6.73 11.97 6.11
CA SER A 194 8.04 11.94 6.78
C SER A 194 8.72 10.58 6.73
N SER A 195 7.96 9.49 6.84
CA SER A 195 8.53 8.14 6.71
C SER A 195 9.06 7.87 5.31
N LEU A 196 8.33 8.32 4.28
CA LEU A 196 8.76 8.20 2.90
C LEU A 196 9.97 9.07 2.59
N HIS A 197 10.04 10.29 3.15
CA HIS A 197 11.21 11.16 3.01
C HIS A 197 12.45 10.58 3.67
N TYR A 198 12.29 10.01 4.88
CA TYR A 198 13.39 9.32 5.56
C TYR A 198 13.85 8.10 4.77
N LEU A 199 12.91 7.31 4.24
CA LEU A 199 13.22 6.17 3.37
C LEU A 199 13.97 6.61 2.11
N TYR A 200 13.51 7.66 1.42
CA TYR A 200 14.19 8.23 0.26
C TYR A 200 15.64 8.61 0.57
N THR A 201 15.86 9.20 1.75
CA THR A 201 17.20 9.61 2.21
C THR A 201 18.11 8.42 2.52
N VAL A 202 17.64 7.48 3.35
CA VAL A 202 18.42 6.29 3.77
C VAL A 202 18.70 5.35 2.60
N SER A 203 17.73 5.18 1.69
CA SER A 203 17.91 4.38 0.48
C SER A 203 18.63 5.11 -0.64
N LYS A 204 19.01 6.39 -0.45
CA LYS A 204 19.67 7.21 -1.48
C LYS A 204 18.91 7.26 -2.81
N ASN A 205 17.57 7.35 -2.75
CA ASN A 205 16.68 7.40 -3.92
C ASN A 205 16.73 6.14 -4.82
N GLU A 206 17.10 4.98 -4.27
CA GLU A 206 17.11 3.72 -5.01
C GLU A 206 15.70 3.13 -5.24
N TYR A 207 14.69 3.61 -4.49
CA TYR A 207 13.31 3.11 -4.55
C TYR A 207 12.29 4.24 -4.72
N ASP A 208 11.27 3.99 -5.53
CA ASP A 208 10.15 4.92 -5.72
C ASP A 208 9.26 4.94 -4.46
N THR A 209 8.76 6.13 -4.11
CA THR A 209 7.93 6.37 -2.92
C THR A 209 6.56 6.92 -3.28
N PHE A 210 5.52 6.42 -2.61
CA PHE A 210 4.12 6.73 -2.88
C PHE A 210 3.36 7.05 -1.60
N LEU A 211 2.70 8.21 -1.56
CA LEU A 211 1.92 8.62 -0.39
C LEU A 211 0.52 8.03 -0.47
N ILE A 212 0.07 7.37 0.60
CA ILE A 212 -1.31 6.94 0.74
C ILE A 212 -2.13 8.10 1.30
N VAL A 213 -3.12 8.52 0.53
CA VAL A 213 -4.13 9.53 0.88
C VAL A 213 -5.48 8.83 0.95
N SER A 214 -5.79 8.28 2.12
CA SER A 214 -7.17 7.96 2.49
C SER A 214 -7.55 8.79 3.70
N THR A 215 -8.80 9.21 3.80
CA THR A 215 -9.41 9.51 5.11
C THR A 215 -10.16 8.27 5.58
N ASP A 216 -10.95 8.33 6.63
CA ASP A 216 -11.98 7.33 6.93
C ASP A 216 -13.02 7.96 7.84
N ILE A 217 -13.53 9.16 7.54
CA ILE A 217 -14.50 9.79 8.46
C ILE A 217 -15.73 8.89 8.64
N PHE A 218 -15.90 8.39 9.87
CA PHE A 218 -17.20 8.11 10.46
C PHE A 218 -17.36 8.99 11.69
N MET A 219 -18.23 10.00 11.60
CA MET A 219 -18.80 10.65 12.78
C MET A 219 -20.32 10.56 12.69
N LYS A 220 -20.92 9.79 13.61
CA LYS A 220 -21.82 10.28 14.67
C LYS A 220 -22.49 9.12 15.41
N LYS A 221 -22.00 8.85 16.63
CA LYS A 221 -22.75 8.88 17.91
C LYS A 221 -21.93 8.12 18.96
N SER A 222 -21.42 8.88 19.95
CA SER A 222 -21.05 8.44 21.30
C SER A 222 -20.04 7.26 21.42
N LEU A 223 -18.80 7.55 21.84
CA LEU A 223 -17.83 6.60 22.40
C LEU A 223 -17.09 5.58 21.50
N SER A 224 -17.09 5.68 20.17
CA SER A 224 -16.23 4.84 19.31
C SER A 224 -14.85 5.46 19.08
N LYS A 225 -13.92 5.11 19.97
CA LYS A 225 -12.49 5.38 19.86
C LYS A 225 -11.87 4.70 18.62
N MET A 226 -11.06 5.48 17.90
CA MET A 226 -9.75 5.10 17.37
C MET A 226 -9.65 4.70 15.88
N PHE A 227 -9.92 5.61 14.92
CA PHE A 227 -9.20 5.63 13.62
C PHE A 227 -9.10 7.08 13.08
N PHE A 228 -8.04 7.37 12.32
CA PHE A 228 -7.36 8.66 12.16
C PHE A 228 -7.68 9.34 10.82
N TYR A 229 -8.08 10.63 10.79
CA TYR A 229 -8.56 11.32 9.58
C TYR A 229 -7.94 12.71 9.37
N PHE A 230 -7.54 13.00 8.14
CA PHE A 230 -7.07 14.31 7.67
C PHE A 230 -7.74 14.65 6.33
N PRO A 231 -8.58 15.69 6.19
CA PRO A 231 -8.88 16.22 4.86
C PRO A 231 -7.58 16.76 4.27
N LEU A 232 -7.31 16.53 2.97
CA LEU A 232 -6.12 17.07 2.29
C LEU A 232 -6.13 18.61 2.35
N THR A 233 -5.54 19.17 3.40
CA THR A 233 -5.49 20.59 3.69
C THR A 233 -4.62 21.32 2.67
N GLU A 234 -4.76 22.63 2.55
CA GLU A 234 -3.84 23.42 1.71
C GLU A 234 -2.37 23.22 2.15
N LYS A 235 -2.12 23.09 3.45
CA LYS A 235 -0.78 22.79 3.98
C LYS A 235 -0.27 21.44 3.48
N GLU A 236 -1.09 20.38 3.50
CA GLU A 236 -0.70 19.06 2.99
C GLU A 236 -0.51 19.07 1.47
N LYS A 237 -1.37 19.78 0.72
CA LYS A 237 -1.18 20.00 -0.72
C LYS A 237 0.16 20.67 -1.00
N SER A 238 0.48 21.78 -0.31
CA SER A 238 1.77 22.45 -0.45
C SER A 238 2.93 21.51 -0.13
N ARG A 239 2.86 20.75 0.96
CA ARG A 239 3.90 19.76 1.30
C ARG A 239 4.09 18.71 0.21
N ILE A 240 2.99 18.21 -0.36
CA ILE A 240 3.04 17.29 -1.49
C ILE A 240 3.67 17.98 -2.69
N ILE A 241 3.22 19.17 -3.08
CA ILE A 241 3.75 19.93 -4.24
C ILE A 241 5.27 20.08 -4.12
N PHE A 242 5.78 20.52 -2.97
CA PHE A 242 7.22 20.73 -2.78
C PHE A 242 8.05 19.45 -2.56
N SER A 243 7.41 18.29 -2.42
CA SER A 243 8.10 16.99 -2.27
C SER A 243 8.46 16.39 -3.63
N GLU A 244 9.40 16.99 -4.35
CA GLU A 244 9.80 16.57 -5.71
C GLU A 244 10.32 15.11 -5.78
N TRP A 245 10.80 14.58 -4.66
CA TRP A 245 11.23 13.18 -4.51
C TRP A 245 10.07 12.17 -4.52
N LEU A 246 8.85 12.59 -4.18
CA LEU A 246 7.66 11.74 -4.17
C LEU A 246 7.26 11.38 -5.59
N LYS A 247 7.02 10.09 -5.86
CA LYS A 247 6.75 9.57 -7.21
C LYS A 247 5.27 9.42 -7.51
N GLY A 248 4.45 9.22 -6.49
CA GLY A 248 3.02 9.13 -6.70
C GLY A 248 2.17 9.16 -5.45
N ILE A 249 0.86 9.08 -5.68
CA ILE A 249 -0.16 9.09 -4.64
C ILE A 249 -1.13 7.94 -4.87
N TRP A 250 -1.40 7.21 -3.80
CA TRP A 250 -2.46 6.22 -3.71
C TRP A 250 -3.64 6.86 -3.01
N PHE A 251 -4.78 7.00 -3.67
CA PHE A 251 -5.90 7.73 -3.09
C PHE A 251 -7.22 6.95 -3.10
N ASP A 252 -8.01 7.12 -2.04
CA ASP A 252 -9.41 6.70 -2.00
C ASP A 252 -10.32 7.91 -2.36
N PRO A 253 -11.03 7.88 -3.50
CA PRO A 253 -11.95 8.93 -3.89
C PRO A 253 -13.04 9.21 -2.87
N LYS A 254 -13.45 8.23 -2.04
CA LYS A 254 -14.52 8.35 -1.02
C LYS A 254 -14.43 9.59 -0.17
N GLN A 255 -13.24 10.09 0.01
CA GLN A 255 -12.89 10.94 1.12
C GLN A 255 -12.27 12.27 0.70
N ILE A 256 -12.01 12.44 -0.60
CA ILE A 256 -11.50 13.67 -1.18
C ILE A 256 -12.66 14.39 -1.87
N LYS A 257 -12.81 15.69 -1.61
CA LYS A 257 -13.77 16.53 -2.34
C LYS A 257 -13.17 16.80 -3.72
N ASN A 258 -13.89 16.41 -4.78
CA ASN A 258 -13.44 16.59 -6.17
C ASN A 258 -12.01 16.06 -6.39
N PRO A 259 -11.79 14.73 -6.30
CA PRO A 259 -10.45 14.14 -6.37
C PRO A 259 -9.69 14.55 -7.64
N MET A 260 -10.36 14.52 -8.80
CA MET A 260 -9.70 14.84 -10.07
C MET A 260 -9.17 16.27 -10.11
N LYS A 261 -10.01 17.27 -9.78
CA LYS A 261 -9.57 18.67 -9.66
C LYS A 261 -8.43 18.85 -8.66
N THR A 262 -8.48 18.16 -7.52
CA THR A 262 -7.44 18.26 -6.48
C THR A 262 -6.09 17.76 -6.98
N PHE A 263 -6.08 16.61 -7.66
CA PHE A 263 -4.85 15.99 -8.14
C PHE A 263 -4.31 16.61 -9.43
N HIS A 264 -5.18 17.12 -10.30
CA HIS A 264 -4.78 17.97 -11.42
C HIS A 264 -4.06 19.22 -10.94
N TYR A 265 -4.63 19.93 -9.95
CA TYR A 265 -3.98 21.09 -9.34
C TYR A 265 -2.59 20.73 -8.80
N ILE A 266 -2.47 19.66 -8.01
CA ILE A 266 -1.16 19.23 -7.48
C ILE A 266 -0.16 18.97 -8.60
N ASN A 267 -0.55 18.29 -9.68
CA ASN A 267 0.36 17.99 -10.78
C ASN A 267 0.70 19.19 -11.66
N GLN A 268 -0.17 20.20 -11.74
CA GLN A 268 0.09 21.46 -12.45
C GLN A 268 1.15 22.30 -11.73
N GLU A 269 1.14 22.30 -10.40
CA GLU A 269 2.08 23.06 -9.58
C GLU A 269 3.44 22.39 -9.40
N ARG A 270 3.58 21.12 -9.78
CA ARG A 270 4.81 20.33 -9.59
C ARG A 270 5.71 20.36 -10.82
N LYS A 271 7.02 20.35 -10.58
CA LYS A 271 8.01 20.17 -11.67
C LYS A 271 7.96 18.74 -12.20
N ASN A 272 7.92 17.75 -11.31
CA ASN A 272 7.78 16.34 -11.67
C ASN A 272 6.35 15.85 -11.35
N LYS A 273 5.63 15.46 -12.40
CA LYS A 273 4.25 14.93 -12.27
C LYS A 273 4.23 13.65 -11.43
N LEU A 274 3.27 13.57 -10.52
CA LEU A 274 2.96 12.40 -9.73
C LEU A 274 2.19 11.36 -10.55
N LYS A 275 2.51 10.10 -10.31
CA LYS A 275 1.71 8.94 -10.70
C LYS A 275 0.53 8.80 -9.73
N PHE A 276 -0.67 8.55 -10.23
CA PHE A 276 -1.85 8.38 -9.38
C PHE A 276 -2.36 6.94 -9.41
N PHE A 277 -2.67 6.41 -8.23
CA PHE A 277 -3.21 5.08 -8.04
C PHE A 277 -4.56 5.19 -7.35
N LEU A 278 -5.59 4.62 -7.98
CA LEU A 278 -6.95 4.68 -7.49
C LEU A 278 -7.21 3.47 -6.60
N SER A 279 -7.49 3.74 -5.33
CA SER A 279 -8.02 2.74 -4.43
C SER A 279 -9.52 2.59 -4.60
N SER A 280 -9.96 1.35 -4.81
CA SER A 280 -11.38 1.00 -4.86
C SER A 280 -11.89 0.37 -3.55
N TYR A 281 -11.01 0.13 -2.56
CA TYR A 281 -11.41 -0.55 -1.33
C TYR A 281 -12.32 0.33 -0.46
N GLY A 282 -13.30 -0.28 0.22
CA GLY A 282 -14.18 0.45 1.16
C GLY A 282 -15.32 1.27 0.54
N MET A 283 -15.47 1.28 -0.80
CA MET A 283 -16.62 1.85 -1.51
C MET A 283 -17.27 0.85 -2.47
N LYS A 284 -18.60 0.88 -2.61
CA LYS A 284 -19.28 0.17 -3.71
C LYS A 284 -19.00 0.88 -5.05
N PRO A 285 -18.72 0.18 -6.16
CA PRO A 285 -18.40 0.78 -7.45
C PRO A 285 -19.40 1.81 -7.94
N GLU A 286 -20.70 1.61 -7.73
CA GLU A 286 -21.71 2.59 -8.19
C GLU A 286 -21.52 3.95 -7.51
N LYS A 287 -21.17 3.94 -6.21
CA LYS A 287 -20.84 5.17 -5.47
C LYS A 287 -19.53 5.78 -5.95
N LEU A 288 -18.56 4.94 -6.32
CA LEU A 288 -17.26 5.39 -6.80
C LEU A 288 -17.44 6.11 -8.14
N PHE A 289 -18.06 5.45 -9.10
CA PHE A 289 -18.32 6.01 -10.43
C PHE A 289 -19.14 7.30 -10.34
N LYS A 290 -20.18 7.35 -9.49
CA LYS A 290 -20.93 8.60 -9.25
C LYS A 290 -20.02 9.71 -8.73
N LYS A 291 -19.09 9.39 -7.83
CA LYS A 291 -18.15 10.37 -7.29
C LYS A 291 -17.13 10.84 -8.33
N LEU A 292 -16.65 9.94 -9.18
CA LEU A 292 -15.71 10.29 -10.25
C LEU A 292 -16.39 11.13 -11.33
N LYS A 293 -17.62 10.80 -11.75
CA LYS A 293 -18.40 11.52 -12.76
C LYS A 293 -18.56 13.03 -12.47
N GLY A 294 -18.62 13.42 -11.20
CA GLY A 294 -18.78 14.82 -10.78
C GLY A 294 -17.50 15.65 -10.73
N SER A 295 -16.35 15.10 -11.15
CA SER A 295 -15.03 15.66 -10.80
C SER A 295 -14.37 16.56 -11.85
N GLY A 296 -14.93 16.65 -13.07
CA GLY A 296 -14.33 17.39 -14.19
C GLY A 296 -13.52 16.49 -15.13
N GLU A 297 -12.35 16.95 -15.55
CA GLU A 297 -11.44 16.24 -16.45
C GLU A 297 -10.99 14.89 -15.88
N LYS A 298 -10.81 13.90 -16.76
CA LYS A 298 -10.28 12.58 -16.40
C LYS A 298 -8.86 12.76 -15.84
N LEU A 299 -8.55 12.02 -14.78
CA LEU A 299 -7.20 11.97 -14.23
C LEU A 299 -6.48 10.75 -14.83
N PRO A 300 -5.22 10.92 -15.27
CA PRO A 300 -4.38 9.78 -15.61
C PRO A 300 -4.11 8.91 -14.38
N ILE A 301 -4.46 7.64 -14.46
CA ILE A 301 -4.27 6.62 -13.42
C ILE A 301 -3.26 5.59 -13.91
N GLU A 302 -2.23 5.38 -13.11
CA GLU A 302 -1.14 4.42 -13.34
C GLU A 302 -1.42 3.06 -12.71
N GLY A 303 -2.39 2.99 -11.80
CA GLY A 303 -2.82 1.71 -11.25
C GLY A 303 -4.10 1.75 -10.44
N VAL A 304 -4.72 0.59 -10.32
CA VAL A 304 -5.98 0.38 -9.61
C VAL A 304 -5.78 -0.74 -8.60
N ILE A 305 -6.26 -0.52 -7.38
CA ILE A 305 -6.06 -1.43 -6.25
C ILE A 305 -7.35 -2.22 -5.99
N PHE A 306 -7.23 -3.54 -5.87
CA PHE A 306 -8.33 -4.50 -5.76
C PHE A 306 -8.24 -5.39 -4.52
N GLU A 307 -9.40 -5.84 -4.03
CA GLU A 307 -9.53 -7.00 -3.15
C GLU A 307 -10.20 -8.14 -3.94
N CYS A 308 -9.53 -9.28 -4.11
CA CYS A 308 -10.00 -10.44 -4.87
C CYS A 308 -10.41 -11.57 -3.89
N THR A 309 -11.63 -11.59 -3.33
CA THR A 309 -11.93 -12.49 -2.18
C THR A 309 -13.10 -13.46 -2.19
#